data_AF-A0A7X6WKZ5-F1
#
_entry.id   AF-A0A7X6WKZ5-F1
#
_cell.length_a   1.000
_cell.length_b   1.000
_cell.length_c   1.000
_cell.angle_alpha   90.00
_cell.angle_beta   90.00
_cell.angle_gamma   90.00
#
_symmetry.space_group_name_H-M   'P 1'
#
loop_
_entity.id
_entity.type
_entity.pdbx_description
1 polymer ?
#
loop_
_entity_poly.entity_id
_entity_poly.type
_entity_poly.pdbx_seq_one_letter_code
_entity_poly.pdbx_strand_id
1 'polypeptide(L)'
;VGFKKDGNFTSRSAVISREQFKLLRQHLRRALLEAGQAILAGEVALEPYQLKKQRACTYCRFRPICQFDPLIGNRYRNLRDLTDKELWEQLGKEGDQS
;
A
#
# COMPACT_ATOMS: atom_id res chain seq x y z
N VAL A 1 -4.64 -18.44 -13.91
CA VAL A 1 -4.57 -19.45 -12.83
C VAL A 1 -4.03 -20.74 -13.40
N GLY A 2 -3.14 -21.43 -12.68
CA GLY A 2 -2.53 -22.68 -13.12
C GLY A 2 -2.82 -23.81 -12.15
N PHE A 3 -3.09 -25.00 -12.68
CA PHE A 3 -3.36 -26.19 -11.90
C PHE A 3 -2.21 -27.19 -12.05
N LYS A 4 -1.89 -27.88 -10.95
CA LYS A 4 -1.02 -29.05 -10.94
C LYS A 4 -1.81 -30.26 -11.44
N LYS A 5 -1.10 -31.36 -11.71
CA LYS A 5 -1.71 -32.64 -12.12
C LYS A 5 -2.67 -33.22 -11.07
N ASP A 6 -2.49 -32.86 -9.80
CA ASP A 6 -3.35 -33.25 -8.67
C ASP A 6 -4.60 -32.36 -8.51
N GLY A 7 -4.82 -31.40 -9.42
CA GLY A 7 -5.95 -30.46 -9.37
C GLY A 7 -5.77 -29.29 -8.41
N ASN A 8 -4.69 -29.24 -7.63
CA ASN A 8 -4.40 -28.12 -6.74
C ASN A 8 -3.75 -26.95 -7.50
N PHE A 9 -3.75 -25.76 -6.91
CA PHE A 9 -3.14 -24.59 -7.53
C PHE A 9 -1.60 -24.71 -7.59
N THR A 10 -1.02 -24.19 -8.67
CA THR A 10 0.42 -24.00 -8.76
C THR A 10 0.86 -22.87 -7.85
N SER A 11 2.11 -22.90 -7.37
CA SER A 11 2.70 -21.82 -6.57
C SER A 11 2.80 -20.47 -7.31
N ARG A 12 2.68 -20.47 -8.64
CA ARG A 12 2.63 -19.26 -9.47
C ARG A 12 1.22 -18.69 -9.64
N SER A 13 0.19 -19.39 -9.14
CA SER A 13 -1.18 -18.90 -9.20
C SER A 13 -1.36 -17.81 -8.15
N ALA A 14 -1.77 -16.62 -8.60
CA ALA A 14 -2.19 -15.54 -7.72
C ALA A 14 -3.57 -15.86 -7.13
N VAL A 15 -3.60 -16.75 -6.13
CA VAL A 15 -4.79 -17.17 -5.38
C VAL A 15 -4.57 -16.91 -3.89
N ILE A 16 -5.66 -16.61 -3.17
CA ILE A 16 -5.65 -16.31 -1.74
C ILE A 16 -6.78 -17.07 -1.04
N SER A 17 -6.63 -17.32 0.26
CA SER A 17 -7.70 -17.92 1.07
C SER A 17 -8.83 -16.92 1.35
N ARG A 18 -9.95 -17.42 1.86
CA ARG A 18 -11.09 -16.58 2.26
C ARG A 18 -10.73 -15.68 3.45
N GLU A 19 -9.92 -16.19 4.37
CA GLU A 19 -9.40 -15.48 5.54
C GLU A 19 -8.46 -14.36 5.10
N GLN A 20 -7.53 -14.66 4.19
CA GLN A 20 -6.66 -13.66 3.57
C GLN A 20 -7.47 -12.55 2.88
N PHE A 21 -8.52 -12.91 2.14
CA PHE A 21 -9.41 -11.92 1.52
C PHE A 21 -10.16 -11.07 2.54
N LYS A 22 -10.58 -11.67 3.68
CA LYS A 22 -11.21 -10.93 4.79
C LYS A 22 -10.25 -9.90 5.37
N LEU A 23 -8.99 -10.26 5.61
CA LEU A 23 -7.96 -9.36 6.13
C LEU A 23 -7.72 -8.17 5.17
N LEU A 24 -7.57 -8.44 3.86
CA LEU A 24 -7.44 -7.37 2.86
C LEU A 24 -8.62 -6.39 2.88
N ARG A 25 -9.85 -6.91 3.01
CA ARG A 25 -11.06 -6.08 3.08
C ARG A 25 -11.12 -5.24 4.35
N GLN A 26 -10.67 -5.77 5.48
CA GLN A 26 -10.59 -5.02 6.73
C GLN A 26 -9.57 -3.89 6.61
N HIS A 27 -8.36 -4.19 6.13
CA HIS A 27 -7.33 -3.18 5.89
C HIS A 27 -7.81 -2.09 4.92
N LEU A 28 -8.44 -2.46 3.80
CA LEU A 28 -8.99 -1.50 2.84
C LEU A 28 -10.00 -0.55 3.48
N ARG A 29 -10.93 -1.06 4.31
CA ARG A 29 -11.92 -0.21 4.98
C ARG A 29 -11.28 0.79 5.92
N ARG A 30 -10.30 0.35 6.72
CA ARG A 30 -9.57 1.23 7.62
C ARG A 30 -8.80 2.31 6.85
N ALA A 31 -8.07 1.93 5.79
CA ALA A 31 -7.33 2.87 4.96
C ALA A 31 -8.25 3.93 4.32
N LEU A 32 -9.45 3.53 3.88
CA LEU A 32 -10.44 4.47 3.35
C LEU A 32 -10.99 5.43 4.42
N LEU A 33 -11.25 4.93 5.63
CA LEU A 33 -11.70 5.75 6.75
C LEU A 33 -10.64 6.76 7.18
N GLU A 34 -9.39 6.31 7.36
CA GLU A 34 -8.25 7.15 7.70
C GLU A 34 -8.03 8.25 6.65
N ALA A 35 -8.00 7.89 5.37
CA ALA A 35 -7.86 8.85 4.29
C ALA A 35 -9.01 9.87 4.25
N GLY A 36 -10.25 9.40 4.45
CA GLY A 36 -11.43 10.26 4.49
C GLY A 36 -11.38 11.25 5.67
N GLN A 37 -10.97 10.78 6.86
CA GLN A 37 -10.80 11.62 8.04
C GLN A 37 -9.73 12.69 7.84
N ALA A 38 -8.56 12.33 7.29
CA ALA A 38 -7.48 13.27 7.00
C ALA A 38 -7.93 14.37 6.01
N ILE A 39 -8.67 13.99 4.95
CA ILE A 39 -9.25 14.95 4.00
C ILE A 39 -10.21 15.91 4.72
N LEU A 40 -11.13 15.40 5.54
CA LEU A 40 -12.10 16.22 6.28
C LEU A 40 -11.44 17.12 7.33
N ALA A 41 -10.30 16.70 7.89
CA ALA A 41 -9.49 17.50 8.80
C ALA A 41 -8.68 18.59 8.09
N GLY A 42 -8.67 18.62 6.75
CA GLY A 42 -7.91 19.59 5.96
C GLY A 42 -6.41 19.27 5.87
N GLU A 43 -6.02 18.01 6.04
CA GLU A 43 -4.62 17.61 5.88
C GLU A 43 -4.18 17.75 4.41
N VAL A 44 -3.17 18.60 4.18
CA VAL A 44 -2.61 18.90 2.85
C VAL A 44 -1.09 18.74 2.81
N ALA A 45 -0.54 17.90 3.70
CA ALA A 45 0.90 17.71 3.84
C ALA A 45 1.56 17.20 2.54
N LEU A 46 2.73 17.74 2.23
CA LEU A 46 3.48 17.40 1.03
C LEU A 46 4.39 16.17 1.27
N GLU A 47 3.80 14.98 1.19
CA GLU A 47 4.48 13.72 1.53
C GLU A 47 4.50 12.69 0.37
N PRO A 48 5.18 12.97 -0.77
CA PRO A 48 5.24 12.03 -1.87
C PRO A 48 5.99 10.75 -1.46
N TYR A 49 5.48 9.60 -1.87
CA TYR A 49 6.13 8.33 -1.59
C TYR A 49 7.27 8.03 -2.57
N GLN A 50 8.23 7.22 -2.12
CA GLN A 50 9.16 6.49 -2.97
C GLN A 50 9.12 5.01 -2.63
N LEU A 51 8.99 4.15 -3.65
CA LEU A 51 9.03 2.69 -3.54
C LEU A 51 9.97 2.15 -4.61
N LYS A 52 11.09 1.55 -4.19
CA LYS A 52 12.19 1.18 -5.10
C LYS A 52 12.60 2.38 -5.98
N LYS A 53 12.45 2.26 -7.30
CA LYS A 53 12.72 3.30 -8.30
C LYS A 53 11.47 4.13 -8.65
N GLN A 54 10.30 3.78 -8.11
CA GLN A 54 9.05 4.48 -8.37
C GLN A 54 8.85 5.62 -7.36
N ARG A 55 8.37 6.76 -7.84
CA ARG A 55 8.07 7.95 -7.03
C ARG A 55 6.69 8.46 -7.40
N ALA A 56 5.92 8.94 -6.42
CA ALA A 56 4.61 9.57 -6.67
C ALA A 56 4.70 10.72 -7.69
N CYS A 57 5.82 11.46 -7.67
CA CYS A 57 6.04 12.64 -8.51
C CYS A 57 6.24 12.33 -10.00
N THR A 58 6.46 11.06 -10.41
CA THR A 58 6.76 10.71 -11.81
C THR A 58 5.62 11.07 -12.77
N TYR A 59 4.36 10.92 -12.31
CA TYR A 59 3.17 11.18 -13.12
C TYR A 59 2.28 12.29 -12.52
N CYS A 60 2.79 13.05 -11.55
CA CYS A 60 2.03 14.10 -10.87
C CYS A 60 1.98 15.38 -11.71
N ARG A 61 0.76 15.79 -12.11
CA ARG A 61 0.52 17.03 -12.87
C ARG A 61 0.79 18.31 -12.06
N PHE A 62 0.81 18.22 -10.73
CA PHE A 62 1.00 19.35 -9.83
C PHE A 62 2.46 19.58 -9.43
N ARG A 63 3.41 18.84 -10.01
CA ARG A 63 4.84 19.00 -9.74
C ARG A 63 5.35 20.45 -9.89
N PRO A 64 4.94 21.24 -10.90
CA PRO A 64 5.41 22.63 -11.04
C PRO A 64 4.97 23.56 -9.91
N ILE A 65 3.91 23.21 -9.16
CA ILE A 65 3.32 24.10 -8.15
C ILE A 65 3.53 23.64 -6.72
N CYS A 66 3.84 22.34 -6.48
CA CYS A 66 3.95 21.82 -5.11
C CYS A 66 5.27 22.18 -4.41
N GLN A 67 6.27 22.65 -5.15
CA GLN A 67 7.59 23.08 -4.63
C GLN A 67 8.35 21.98 -3.85
N PHE A 68 8.01 20.70 -4.07
CA PHE A 68 8.75 19.59 -3.48
C PHE A 68 10.16 19.51 -4.06
N ASP A 69 11.16 19.80 -3.24
CA ASP A 69 12.57 19.71 -3.60
C ASP A 69 13.40 19.06 -2.48
N PRO A 70 13.98 17.86 -2.73
CA PRO A 70 14.85 17.18 -1.79
C PRO A 70 16.12 17.94 -1.40
N LEU A 71 16.62 18.85 -2.26
CA LEU A 71 17.87 19.59 -2.02
C LEU A 71 17.72 20.64 -0.92
N ILE A 72 16.50 21.10 -0.68
CA ILE A 72 16.18 22.11 0.35
C ILE A 72 15.54 21.49 1.61
N GLY A 73 15.61 20.16 1.75
CA GLY A 73 15.22 19.45 2.97
C GLY A 73 13.87 18.73 2.93
N ASN A 74 13.11 18.81 1.82
CA ASN A 74 11.93 17.95 1.66
C ASN A 74 12.34 16.48 1.57
N ARG A 75 11.52 15.57 2.08
CA ARG A 75 11.85 14.13 2.09
C ARG A 75 10.72 13.31 1.51
N TYR A 76 11.09 12.28 0.77
CA TYR A 76 10.14 11.26 0.34
C TYR A 76 9.76 10.38 1.52
N ARG A 77 8.49 9.97 1.56
CA ARG A 77 8.05 8.88 2.42
C ARG A 77 8.49 7.55 1.80
N ASN A 78 9.59 6.99 2.29
CA ASN A 78 10.13 5.74 1.77
C ASN A 78 9.26 4.55 2.19
N LEU A 79 8.64 3.90 1.21
CA LEU A 79 7.85 2.69 1.44
C LEU A 79 8.75 1.47 1.36
N ARG A 80 8.51 0.51 2.27
CA ARG A 80 9.17 -0.79 2.27
C ARG A 80 8.61 -1.66 1.15
N ASP A 81 9.49 -2.37 0.47
CA ASP A 81 9.12 -3.42 -0.46
C ASP A 81 8.88 -4.71 0.33
N LEU A 82 7.61 -4.98 0.64
CA LEU A 82 7.22 -6.13 1.44
C LEU A 82 7.16 -7.38 0.56
N THR A 83 7.68 -8.48 1.09
CA THR A 83 7.36 -9.81 0.56
C THR A 83 5.92 -10.18 0.91
N ASP A 84 5.33 -11.12 0.15
CA ASP A 84 3.98 -11.62 0.45
C ASP A 84 3.86 -12.12 1.89
N LYS A 85 4.89 -12.78 2.42
CA LYS A 85 4.91 -13.27 3.80
C LYS A 85 4.82 -12.12 4.80
N GLU A 86 5.65 -11.10 4.64
CA GLU A 86 5.65 -9.91 5.52
C GLU A 86 4.32 -9.16 5.44
N LEU A 87 3.76 -9.03 4.23
CA LEU A 87 2.46 -8.41 4.02
C LEU A 87 1.35 -9.14 4.79
N TRP A 88 1.29 -10.47 4.70
CA TRP A 88 0.30 -11.25 5.44
C TRP A 88 0.49 -11.20 6.95
N GLU A 89 1.74 -11.22 7.44
CA GLU A 89 2.04 -11.03 8.85
C GLU A 89 1.58 -9.66 9.37
N GLN A 90 1.79 -8.59 8.59
CA GLN A 90 1.32 -7.26 8.96
C GLN A 90 -0.20 -7.16 8.97
N LEU A 91 -0.87 -7.67 7.93
CA LEU A 91 -2.34 -7.69 7.85
C LEU A 91 -2.97 -8.52 8.98
N GLY A 92 -2.33 -9.62 9.39
CA GLY A 92 -2.76 -10.43 10.53
C GLY A 92 -2.70 -9.65 11.85
N LYS A 93 -1.54 -9.02 12.14
CA LYS A 93 -1.36 -8.18 13.35
C LYS A 93 -2.35 -7.03 13.42
N GLU A 94 -2.67 -6.44 12.28
CA GLU A 94 -3.66 -5.36 12.17
C GLU A 94 -5.09 -5.84 12.39
N GLY A 95 -5.42 -7.08 12.01
CA GLY A 95 -6.74 -7.68 12.19
C GLY A 95 -7.03 -8.09 13.64
N ASP A 96 -6.00 -8.42 14.42
CA ASP A 96 -6.11 -8.74 15.85
C ASP A 96 -6.32 -7.50 16.75
N GLN A 97 -6.09 -6.30 16.21
CA GLN A 97 -6.21 -5.01 16.92
C GLN A 97 -7.54 -4.28 16.66
N SER A 98 -8.49 -4.91 15.95
CA SER A 98 -9.82 -4.37 15.62
C SER A 98 -10.95 -5.13 16.29
#